data_AF-A0A6M0BZ77-F1
#
_entry.id   AF-A0A6M0BZ77-F1
#
_cell.length_a   1.000
_cell.length_b   1.000
_cell.length_c   1.000
_cell.angle_alpha   90.00
_cell.angle_beta   90.00
_cell.angle_gamma   90.00
#
_symmetry.space_group_name_H-M   'P 1'
#
loop_
_entity.id
_entity.type
_entity.pdbx_description
1 polymer ?
#
loop_
_entity_poly.entity_id
_entity_poly.type
_entity_poly.pdbx_seq_one_letter_code
_entity_poly.pdbx_strand_id
1 'polypeptide(L)'
;MKIRIIFLVIAWIFFAGCQNSNPPSGKIIRVERVVSGQTIEITDRSAAVPILEPIRLIGIQAPDVRQKPWGQEARTQLEKLTLGQEVLLEFDVQKKDSN
;
A
#
# COMPACT_ATOMS: atom_id res chain seq x y z
N MET A 1 18.29 -27.45 -37.05
CA MET A 1 17.36 -26.45 -36.47
C MET A 1 16.64 -26.94 -35.20
N LYS A 2 16.13 -28.18 -35.16
CA LYS A 2 15.35 -28.71 -34.02
C LYS A 2 16.11 -28.73 -32.67
N ILE A 3 17.41 -29.08 -32.66
CA ILE A 3 18.23 -29.11 -31.43
C ILE A 3 18.43 -27.72 -30.81
N ARG A 4 18.57 -26.66 -31.63
CA ARG A 4 18.78 -25.29 -31.14
C ARG A 4 17.53 -24.73 -30.45
N ILE A 5 16.35 -25.13 -30.93
CA ILE A 5 15.06 -24.77 -30.34
C ILE A 5 14.91 -25.42 -28.96
N ILE A 6 15.36 -26.68 -28.80
CA ILE A 6 15.31 -27.38 -27.51
C ILE A 6 16.15 -26.66 -26.45
N PHE A 7 17.38 -26.25 -26.78
CA PHE A 7 18.22 -25.47 -25.86
C PHE A 7 17.61 -24.12 -25.49
N LEU A 8 16.95 -23.44 -26.43
CA LEU A 8 16.25 -22.17 -26.16
C LEU A 8 15.04 -22.36 -25.24
N VAL A 9 14.27 -23.43 -25.42
CA VAL A 9 13.11 -23.74 -24.55
C VAL A 9 13.56 -24.11 -23.14
N ILE A 10 14.64 -24.89 -23.01
CA ILE A 10 15.21 -25.26 -21.70
C ILE A 10 15.73 -24.00 -20.98
N ALA A 11 16.44 -23.12 -21.68
CA ALA A 11 16.91 -21.85 -21.12
C ALA A 11 15.73 -20.98 -20.63
N TRP A 12 14.63 -20.94 -21.38
CA TRP A 12 13.45 -20.16 -21.00
C TRP A 12 12.76 -20.69 -19.74
N ILE A 13 12.70 -22.01 -19.58
CA ILE A 13 12.15 -22.67 -18.37
C ILE A 13 13.01 -22.36 -17.13
N PHE A 14 14.34 -22.36 -17.27
CA PHE A 14 15.24 -22.01 -16.16
C PHE A 14 15.10 -20.53 -15.72
N PHE A 15 14.80 -19.62 -16.65
CA PHE A 15 14.57 -18.20 -16.32
C PHE A 15 13.22 -17.94 -15.63
N ALA A 16 12.20 -18.77 -15.85
CA ALA A 16 10.88 -18.59 -15.26
C ALA A 16 10.83 -18.92 -13.75
N GLY A 17 11.77 -19.70 -13.23
CA GLY A 17 11.79 -20.15 -11.82
C GLY A 17 12.20 -19.10 -10.78
N CYS A 18 12.71 -17.93 -11.19
CA CYS A 18 13.16 -16.87 -10.28
C CYS A 18 12.09 -15.80 -9.99
N GLN A 19 10.84 -15.99 -10.43
CA GLN A 19 9.77 -15.05 -10.11
C GLN A 19 9.20 -15.39 -8.73
N ASN A 20 9.68 -14.71 -7.70
CA ASN A 20 9.13 -14.80 -6.35
C ASN A 20 7.73 -14.13 -6.37
N SER A 21 6.70 -14.91 -6.67
CA SER A 21 5.35 -14.43 -6.97
C SER A 21 4.44 -14.46 -5.76
N ASN A 22 4.89 -13.99 -4.60
CA ASN A 22 3.95 -13.78 -3.48
C ASN A 22 3.16 -12.52 -3.81
N PRO A 23 1.86 -12.63 -4.16
CA PRO A 23 1.05 -11.44 -4.35
C PRO A 23 1.04 -10.66 -3.03
N PRO A 24 1.08 -9.32 -3.09
CA PRO A 24 1.01 -8.52 -1.87
C PRO A 24 -0.28 -8.86 -1.12
N SER A 25 -0.13 -9.20 0.16
CA SER A 25 -1.26 -9.59 1.01
C SER A 25 -1.92 -8.33 1.55
N GLY A 26 -3.23 -8.17 1.34
CA GLY A 26 -3.90 -6.97 1.79
C GLY A 26 -5.38 -6.89 1.42
N LYS A 27 -5.99 -5.78 1.83
CA LYS A 27 -7.38 -5.43 1.50
C LYS A 27 -7.39 -4.21 0.60
N ILE A 28 -8.14 -4.25 -0.50
CA ILE A 28 -8.39 -3.06 -1.32
C ILE A 28 -9.35 -2.16 -0.54
N ILE A 29 -8.92 -0.93 -0.27
CA ILE A 29 -9.69 0.09 0.45
C ILE A 29 -9.69 1.40 -0.32
N ARG A 30 -10.67 2.26 -0.06
CA ARG A 30 -10.69 3.62 -0.58
C ARG A 30 -10.27 4.60 0.51
N VAL A 31 -9.37 5.51 0.16
CA VAL A 31 -8.96 6.60 1.04
C VAL A 31 -9.94 7.76 0.89
N GLU A 32 -10.64 8.09 1.98
CA GLU A 32 -11.61 9.19 2.00
C GLU A 32 -10.99 10.50 2.48
N ARG A 33 -9.99 10.42 3.36
CA ARG A 33 -9.34 11.62 3.91
C ARG A 33 -7.90 11.33 4.32
N VAL A 34 -7.08 12.38 4.32
CA VAL A 34 -5.71 12.37 4.84
C VAL A 34 -5.62 13.32 6.03
N VAL A 35 -5.21 12.79 7.18
CA VAL A 35 -5.16 13.54 8.44
C VAL A 35 -3.79 14.22 8.62
N SER A 36 -2.72 13.51 8.27
CA SER A 36 -1.33 13.98 8.40
C SER A 36 -0.45 13.37 7.30
N GLY A 37 0.85 13.69 7.27
CA GLY A 37 1.80 13.05 6.34
C GLY A 37 2.04 11.54 6.55
N GLN A 38 1.39 10.92 7.53
CA GLN A 38 1.51 9.49 7.83
C GLN A 38 0.19 8.84 8.29
N THR A 39 -0.94 9.54 8.20
CA THR A 39 -2.22 9.04 8.71
C THR A 39 -3.33 9.33 7.71
N ILE A 40 -4.05 8.28 7.33
CA ILE A 40 -5.19 8.32 6.41
C ILE A 40 -6.45 7.85 7.13
N GLU A 41 -7.62 8.24 6.61
CA GLU A 41 -8.91 7.72 7.02
C GLU A 41 -9.52 6.97 5.85
N ILE A 42 -9.94 5.74 6.12
CA ILE A 42 -10.54 4.83 5.15
C ILE A 42 -12.00 4.58 5.52
N THR A 43 -12.83 4.24 4.54
CA THR A 43 -14.18 3.75 4.82
C THR A 43 -14.24 2.25 4.59
N ASP A 44 -14.76 1.52 5.57
CA ASP A 44 -15.14 0.13 5.36
C ASP A 44 -16.52 0.03 4.71
N ARG A 45 -16.54 -0.30 3.41
CA ARG A 45 -17.78 -0.46 2.64
C ARG A 45 -18.57 -1.72 3.02
N SER A 46 -18.04 -2.62 3.85
CA SER A 46 -18.79 -3.80 4.34
C SER A 46 -19.77 -3.50 5.47
N ALA A 47 -19.67 -2.35 6.14
CA ALA A 47 -20.57 -1.97 7.23
C ALA A 47 -21.82 -1.24 6.69
N ALA A 48 -22.98 -1.48 7.31
CA ALA A 48 -24.23 -0.78 6.98
C ALA A 48 -24.15 0.74 7.24
N VAL A 49 -23.26 1.15 8.14
CA VAL A 49 -22.92 2.54 8.41
C VAL A 49 -21.44 2.74 8.07
N PRO A 50 -21.08 3.61 7.12
CA PRO A 50 -19.69 3.87 6.78
C PRO A 50 -19.00 4.56 7.97
N ILE A 51 -18.03 3.86 8.57
CA ILE A 51 -17.19 4.40 9.65
C ILE A 51 -15.85 4.79 9.03
N LEU A 52 -15.41 6.02 9.29
CA LEU A 52 -14.07 6.49 8.96
C LEU A 52 -13.08 5.92 9.99
N GLU A 53 -12.25 4.98 9.55
CA GLU A 53 -11.22 4.37 10.38
C GLU A 53 -9.86 5.03 10.11
N PRO A 54 -9.20 5.59 11.14
CA PRO A 54 -7.87 6.15 10.99
C PRO A 54 -6.80 5.04 10.96
N ILE A 55 -5.91 5.12 9.96
CA ILE A 55 -4.78 4.21 9.78
C ILE A 55 -3.48 5.01 9.77
N ARG A 56 -2.56 4.62 10.65
CA ARG A 56 -1.19 5.14 10.68
C ARG A 56 -0.29 4.27 9.81
N LEU A 57 0.41 4.89 8.87
CA LEU A 57 1.39 4.22 8.02
C LEU A 57 2.63 3.88 8.86
N ILE A 58 2.97 2.60 8.90
CA ILE A 58 4.16 2.11 9.60
C ILE A 58 5.42 2.29 8.73
N GLY A 59 6.60 2.29 9.35
CA GLY A 59 7.88 2.43 8.65
C GLY A 59 8.24 3.86 8.23
N ILE A 60 7.37 4.84 8.47
CA ILE A 60 7.65 6.26 8.25
C ILE A 60 7.30 7.09 9.49
N GLN A 61 7.99 8.23 9.65
CA GLN A 61 7.65 9.24 10.65
C GLN A 61 7.58 10.60 9.96
N ALA A 62 6.37 11.10 9.73
CA ALA A 62 6.15 12.43 9.19
C ALA A 62 6.11 13.49 10.31
N PRO A 63 6.54 14.74 10.03
CA PRO A 63 6.34 15.87 10.94
C PRO A 63 4.87 16.07 11.30
N ASP A 64 4.61 16.57 12.50
CA ASP A 64 3.25 16.94 12.91
C ASP A 64 2.74 18.06 11.99
N VAL A 65 1.46 18.02 11.62
CA VAL A 65 0.82 19.03 10.74
C VAL A 65 1.02 20.47 11.23
N ARG A 66 1.17 20.68 12.54
CA ARG A 66 1.43 21.99 13.14
C ARG A 66 2.83 22.53 12.85
N GLN A 67 3.78 21.67 12.50
CA GLN A 67 5.16 22.05 12.18
C GLN A 67 5.24 22.60 10.75
N LYS A 68 5.34 23.92 10.63
CA LYS A 68 5.41 24.59 9.33
C LYS A 68 6.85 24.61 8.78
N PRO A 69 7.05 24.44 7.45
CA PRO A 69 6.04 24.04 6.46
C PRO A 69 5.84 22.52 6.35
N TRP A 70 6.78 21.74 6.89
CA TRP A 70 6.97 20.33 6.54
C TRP A 70 5.79 19.41 6.88
N GLY A 71 5.05 19.69 7.96
CA GLY A 71 3.86 18.93 8.32
C GLY A 71 2.74 19.09 7.29
N GLN A 72 2.56 20.31 6.78
CA GLN A 72 1.58 20.58 5.74
C GLN A 72 2.01 20.00 4.39
N GLU A 73 3.29 20.14 4.04
CA GLU A 73 3.82 19.58 2.79
C GLU A 73 3.74 18.05 2.77
N ALA A 74 4.09 17.39 3.87
CA ALA A 74 3.98 15.93 3.99
C ALA A 74 2.53 15.46 3.85
N ARG A 75 1.57 16.15 4.49
CA ARG A 75 0.14 15.88 4.33
C ARG A 75 -0.31 16.05 2.88
N THR A 76 0.03 17.18 2.26
CA THR A 76 -0.34 17.47 0.87
C THR A 76 0.27 16.49 -0.11
N GLN A 77 1.49 16.01 0.15
CA GLN A 77 2.10 14.97 -0.68
C GLN A 77 1.37 13.63 -0.55
N LEU A 78 0.96 13.24 0.66
CA LEU A 78 0.18 12.03 0.87
C LEU A 78 -1.21 12.14 0.23
N GLU A 79 -1.87 13.31 0.34
CA GLU A 79 -3.14 13.59 -0.37
C GLU A 79 -3.03 13.34 -1.87
N LYS A 80 -1.97 13.86 -2.53
CA LYS A 80 -1.75 13.66 -3.96
C LYS A 80 -1.57 12.19 -4.36
N LEU A 81 -1.03 11.37 -3.46
CA LEU A 81 -0.69 9.97 -3.74
C LEU A 81 -1.82 8.99 -3.41
N THR A 82 -2.80 9.38 -2.60
CA THR A 82 -3.79 8.43 -2.09
C THR A 82 -5.23 8.93 -2.10
N LEU A 83 -5.49 10.23 -2.00
CA LEU A 83 -6.85 10.75 -1.77
C LEU A 83 -7.80 10.35 -2.89
N GLY A 84 -8.91 9.70 -2.54
CA GLY A 84 -9.92 9.24 -3.48
C GLY A 84 -9.49 8.06 -4.36
N GLN A 85 -8.34 7.44 -4.08
CA GLN A 85 -7.87 6.25 -4.79
C GLN A 85 -8.24 4.97 -4.05
N GLU A 86 -8.39 3.89 -4.80
CA GLU A 86 -8.43 2.53 -4.24
C GLU A 86 -6.98 2.04 -4.13
N VAL A 87 -6.57 1.71 -2.91
CA VAL A 87 -5.20 1.28 -2.60
C VAL A 87 -5.23 -0.07 -1.89
N LEU A 88 -4.16 -0.84 -2.05
CA LEU A 88 -3.97 -2.08 -1.32
C LEU A 88 -3.39 -1.75 0.07
N LEU A 89 -4.18 -2.01 1.11
CA LEU A 89 -3.76 -1.91 2.50
C LEU A 89 -3.13 -3.23 2.94
N GLU A 90 -1.81 -3.21 3.15
CA GLU A 90 -1.04 -4.32 3.70
C GLU A 90 -0.88 -4.14 5.23
N PHE A 91 -1.06 -5.23 5.96
CA PHE A 91 -0.85 -5.27 7.41
C PHE A 91 0.46 -5.97 7.72
N ASP A 92 1.14 -5.54 8.79
CA ASP A 92 2.22 -6.30 9.40
C ASP A 92 1.62 -7.46 10.23
N VAL A 93 2.41 -8.07 11.13
CA VAL A 93 1.99 -9.16 12.01
C VAL A 93 0.69 -8.83 12.77
N GLN A 94 0.53 -7.58 13.21
CA GLN A 94 -0.67 -7.11 13.90
C GLN A 94 -1.50 -6.19 13.02
N LYS A 95 -2.82 -6.37 13.04
CA LYS A 95 -3.76 -5.55 12.24
C LYS A 95 -4.10 -4.21 12.87
N LYS A 96 -3.90 -4.06 14.18
CA LYS A 96 -4.28 -2.87 14.96
C LYS A 96 -3.31 -2.69 16.11
N ASP A 97 -2.96 -1.44 16.39
CA ASP A 97 -2.18 -1.08 17.57
C ASP A 97 -2.94 -1.53 18.82
N SER A 98 -2.28 -2.31 19.68
CA SER A 98 -2.80 -2.66 21.01
C SER A 98 -2.57 -1.47 21.94
N ASN A 99 -3.64 -0.94 22.51
CA ASN A 99 -3.60 0.14 23.50
C ASN A 99 -3.37 -0.41 24.91
#